data_AF-A0A6C1XZ99-F1
#
_entry.id   AF-A0A6C1XZ99-F1
#
_cell.length_a   1.000
_cell.length_b   1.000
_cell.length_c   1.000
_cell.angle_alpha   90.00
_cell.angle_beta   90.00
_cell.angle_gamma   90.00
#
_symmetry.space_group_name_H-M   'P 1'
#
loop_
_entity.id
_entity.type
_entity.pdbx_description
1 polymer ?
#
loop_
_entity_poly.entity_id
_entity_poly.type
_entity_poly.pdbx_seq_one_letter_code
_entity_poly.pdbx_strand_id
1 'polypeptide(L)'
;ATGADWMSAASFISMAGIIAMGGYAASAYLMGWTGGYVLLAPYLRKFGKFTVPDFIGDRFYSKTARLIAVICLILACTTYVIGQMTGAGVAFSRFLEVDKNMGLIIAAIVVLFYAVLGGMKGITYTQVAQYVVLMIAYIIPAIFISLNITGNPIPALGLFGTTEEGITMLAKLDGLITDLGFAAYTADVPDKLNMFLLTLSLMIGTAGLPHVIIRFFTVTKVSDARSSAGWTLVFIALLYTAAPAVGTMSRMNLVETIYPNGTQSAPIDYEARPEWMKNWEQTGLLKFEDKNGDGKINYYNDKSKDEAFKATVAEKGLQGNELDVNNDIMVLANPEIANLPGWVIGLIAAGGIAAALSTAAGLLLAISSAISHDLIKK
;
A
#
# COMPACT_ATOMS: atom_id res chain seq x y z
N ALA A 1 6.77 -12.42 -12.57
CA ALA A 1 7.99 -12.04 -11.83
C ALA A 1 8.18 -10.53 -11.78
N THR A 2 8.40 -9.81 -12.88
CA THR A 2 8.61 -8.34 -12.83
C THR A 2 7.47 -7.57 -12.16
N GLY A 3 6.21 -7.92 -12.46
CA GLY A 3 5.05 -7.36 -11.73
C GLY A 3 5.02 -7.68 -10.24
N ALA A 4 5.58 -8.80 -9.81
CA ALA A 4 5.63 -9.21 -8.41
C ALA A 4 6.65 -8.42 -7.60
N ASP A 5 7.73 -7.97 -8.23
CA ASP A 5 8.69 -7.07 -7.57
C ASP A 5 8.14 -5.67 -7.44
N TRP A 6 7.37 -5.25 -8.46
CA TRP A 6 6.69 -3.97 -8.45
C TRP A 6 5.58 -3.91 -7.40
N MET A 7 4.78 -4.98 -7.33
CA MET A 7 3.63 -5.09 -6.44
C MET A 7 4.09 -5.53 -5.05
N SER A 8 4.57 -4.54 -4.32
CA SER A 8 5.15 -4.69 -2.98
C SER A 8 4.10 -4.47 -1.87
N ALA A 9 4.50 -4.63 -0.61
CA ALA A 9 3.66 -4.24 0.52
C ALA A 9 3.22 -2.77 0.42
N ALA A 10 4.06 -1.88 -0.11
CA ALA A 10 3.69 -0.48 -0.32
C ALA A 10 2.54 -0.32 -1.33
N SER A 11 2.46 -1.15 -2.36
CA SER A 11 1.38 -1.10 -3.36
C SER A 11 0.11 -1.81 -2.88
N PHE A 12 0.24 -2.95 -2.20
CA PHE A 12 -0.90 -3.74 -1.74
C PHE A 12 -1.54 -3.16 -0.46
N ILE A 13 -0.71 -2.75 0.50
CA ILE A 13 -1.14 -2.32 1.83
C ILE A 13 -1.20 -0.78 1.87
N SER A 14 -0.05 -0.12 1.72
CA SER A 14 0.08 1.30 2.02
C SER A 14 -0.60 2.23 1.00
N MET A 15 -0.65 1.87 -0.29
CA MET A 15 -1.25 2.72 -1.32
C MET A 15 -2.72 3.01 -1.03
N ALA A 16 -3.52 1.96 -0.86
CA ALA A 16 -4.94 2.12 -0.58
C ALA A 16 -5.17 2.70 0.82
N GLY A 17 -4.28 2.46 1.78
CA GLY A 17 -4.27 3.16 3.07
C GLY A 17 -4.07 4.66 2.98
N ILE A 18 -3.07 5.10 2.21
CA ILE A 18 -2.79 6.52 1.97
C ILE A 18 -3.93 7.15 1.16
N ILE A 19 -4.54 6.44 0.20
CA ILE A 19 -5.71 6.94 -0.53
C ILE A 19 -6.97 7.00 0.37
N ALA A 20 -7.16 6.04 1.28
CA ALA A 20 -8.26 6.05 2.23
C ALA A 20 -8.23 7.29 3.14
N MET A 21 -7.04 7.70 3.58
CA MET A 21 -6.87 8.83 4.50
C MET A 21 -6.62 10.17 3.80
N GLY A 22 -5.92 10.16 2.66
CA GLY A 22 -5.47 11.35 1.93
C GLY A 22 -6.33 11.74 0.72
N GLY A 23 -7.35 10.95 0.37
CA GLY A 23 -8.31 11.27 -0.68
C GLY A 23 -7.68 11.55 -2.05
N TYR A 24 -8.26 12.52 -2.77
CA TYR A 24 -7.81 12.87 -4.13
C TYR A 24 -6.34 13.31 -4.21
N ALA A 25 -5.82 14.02 -3.19
CA ALA A 25 -4.42 14.45 -3.18
C ALA A 25 -3.44 13.26 -3.21
N ALA A 26 -3.82 12.13 -2.61
CA ALA A 26 -3.02 10.90 -2.62
C ALA A 26 -2.93 10.24 -4.01
N SER A 27 -3.77 10.62 -4.97
CA SER A 27 -3.70 10.11 -6.35
C SER A 27 -2.38 10.43 -7.05
N ALA A 28 -1.66 11.46 -6.59
CA ALA A 28 -0.30 11.79 -7.06
C ALA A 28 0.68 10.61 -6.88
N TYR A 29 0.52 9.81 -5.82
CA TYR A 29 1.35 8.61 -5.61
C TYR A 29 1.05 7.52 -6.65
N LEU A 30 -0.23 7.33 -6.97
CA LEU A 30 -0.69 6.37 -7.96
C LEU A 30 -0.20 6.75 -9.37
N MET A 31 -0.38 8.01 -9.77
CA MET A 31 0.10 8.53 -11.06
C MET A 31 1.64 8.52 -11.13
N GLY A 32 2.30 8.92 -10.05
CA GLY A 32 3.75 8.99 -9.98
C GLY A 32 4.41 7.64 -10.18
N TRP A 33 3.94 6.62 -9.47
CA TRP A 33 4.52 5.28 -9.57
C TRP A 33 4.25 4.64 -10.94
N THR A 34 3.02 4.73 -11.44
CA THR A 34 2.67 4.19 -12.78
C THR A 34 3.46 4.85 -13.91
N GLY A 35 3.62 6.17 -13.85
CA GLY A 35 4.35 6.93 -14.85
C GLY A 35 5.82 6.50 -14.96
N GLY A 36 6.49 6.21 -13.84
CA GLY A 36 7.89 5.76 -13.87
C GLY A 36 8.09 4.38 -14.51
N TYR A 37 7.12 3.48 -14.37
CA TYR A 37 7.18 2.17 -15.03
C TYR A 37 7.12 2.28 -16.56
N VAL A 38 6.29 3.19 -17.07
CA VAL A 38 6.18 3.46 -18.52
C VAL A 38 7.50 4.00 -19.07
N LEU A 39 8.16 4.89 -18.33
CA LEU A 39 9.46 5.46 -18.73
C LEU A 39 10.58 4.40 -18.79
N LEU A 40 10.49 3.33 -17.99
CA LEU A 40 11.49 2.27 -17.91
C LEU A 40 11.46 1.26 -19.07
N ALA A 41 10.27 0.92 -19.56
CA ALA A 41 10.03 -0.21 -20.45
C ALA A 41 10.90 -0.25 -21.74
N PRO A 42 11.31 0.87 -22.37
CA PRO A 42 12.08 0.83 -23.63
C PRO A 42 13.61 0.80 -23.49
N TYR A 43 14.20 1.29 -22.40
CA TYR A 43 15.57 1.82 -22.44
C TYR A 43 16.68 0.91 -21.90
N LEU A 44 16.37 -0.08 -21.06
CA LEU A 44 17.41 -0.72 -20.23
C LEU A 44 18.12 -1.90 -20.91
N ARG A 45 17.42 -2.65 -21.77
CA ARG A 45 18.01 -3.88 -22.33
C ARG A 45 19.21 -3.66 -23.27
N LYS A 46 19.35 -2.47 -23.86
CA LYS A 46 20.45 -2.18 -24.81
C LYS A 46 21.85 -2.28 -24.18
N PHE A 47 21.96 -2.29 -22.85
CA PHE A 47 23.27 -2.21 -22.18
C PHE A 47 23.82 -3.56 -21.66
N GLY A 48 23.02 -4.62 -21.61
CA GLY A 48 23.50 -6.00 -21.36
C GLY A 48 24.32 -6.23 -20.07
N LYS A 49 24.22 -5.34 -19.07
CA LYS A 49 24.91 -5.45 -17.77
C LYS A 49 24.02 -6.10 -16.72
N PHE A 50 24.62 -6.63 -15.65
CA PHE A 50 23.89 -7.34 -14.59
C PHE A 50 23.48 -6.43 -13.42
N THR A 51 24.12 -5.28 -13.22
CA THR A 51 23.81 -4.35 -12.12
C THR A 51 23.85 -2.88 -12.58
N VAL A 52 23.11 -2.00 -11.88
CA VAL A 52 23.10 -0.55 -12.13
C VAL A 52 24.47 0.10 -11.84
N PRO A 53 25.20 -0.25 -10.76
CA PRO A 53 26.52 0.29 -10.53
C PRO A 53 27.54 -0.10 -11.60
N ASP A 54 27.49 -1.32 -12.14
CA ASP A 54 28.36 -1.73 -13.25
C ASP A 54 28.09 -0.90 -14.51
N PHE A 55 26.82 -0.60 -14.79
CA PHE A 55 26.43 0.31 -15.87
C PHE A 55 27.03 1.72 -15.69
N ILE A 56 26.95 2.31 -14.49
CA ILE A 56 27.52 3.63 -14.22
C ILE A 56 29.05 3.61 -14.34
N GLY A 57 29.70 2.60 -13.77
CA GLY A 57 31.14 2.43 -13.82
C GLY A 57 31.68 2.36 -15.25
N ASP A 58 30.99 1.61 -16.12
CA ASP A 58 31.40 1.43 -17.51
C ASP A 58 31.00 2.64 -18.38
N ARG A 59 29.87 3.30 -18.10
CA ARG A 59 29.41 4.49 -18.85
C ARG A 59 30.33 5.69 -18.67
N PHE A 60 30.88 5.84 -17.46
CA PHE A 60 31.77 6.94 -17.08
C PHE A 60 33.24 6.51 -16.95
N TYR A 61 33.58 5.26 -17.28
CA TYR A 61 34.93 4.68 -17.18
C TYR A 61 35.63 4.93 -15.82
N SER A 62 34.87 4.92 -14.72
CA SER A 62 35.36 5.34 -13.40
C SER A 62 35.01 4.34 -12.30
N LYS A 63 36.05 3.87 -11.59
CA LYS A 63 35.91 3.01 -10.40
C LYS A 63 35.23 3.76 -9.25
N THR A 64 35.50 5.06 -9.10
CA THR A 64 34.89 5.90 -8.06
C THR A 64 33.39 6.09 -8.31
N ALA A 65 32.98 6.31 -9.56
CA ALA A 65 31.57 6.43 -9.91
C ALA A 65 30.79 5.13 -9.64
N ARG A 66 31.42 3.97 -9.89
CA ARG A 66 30.87 2.66 -9.53
C ARG A 66 30.69 2.53 -8.02
N LEU A 67 31.72 2.85 -7.23
CA LEU A 67 31.65 2.75 -5.77
C LEU A 67 30.53 3.62 -5.19
N ILE A 68 30.42 4.87 -5.66
CA ILE A 68 29.32 5.77 -5.26
C ILE A 68 27.96 5.16 -5.62
N ALA A 69 27.83 4.61 -6.83
CA ALA A 69 26.60 3.95 -7.25
C ALA A 69 26.25 2.72 -6.39
N VAL A 70 27.23 1.94 -5.95
CA VAL A 70 27.02 0.83 -5.00
C VAL A 70 26.51 1.36 -3.66
N ILE A 71 27.12 2.41 -3.12
CA ILE A 71 26.68 3.02 -1.85
C ILE A 71 25.24 3.55 -1.97
N CYS A 72 24.92 4.27 -3.04
CA CYS A 72 23.56 4.75 -3.31
C CYS A 72 22.56 3.61 -3.44
N LEU A 73 22.94 2.52 -4.14
CA LEU A 73 22.09 1.34 -4.29
C LEU A 73 21.82 0.67 -2.94
N ILE A 74 22.85 0.46 -2.12
CA ILE A 74 22.70 -0.15 -0.80
C ILE A 74 21.81 0.71 0.09
N LEU A 75 22.03 2.02 0.13
CA LEU A 75 21.21 2.95 0.91
C LEU A 75 19.75 2.92 0.46
N ALA A 76 19.49 3.03 -0.84
CA ALA A 76 18.13 3.00 -1.39
C ALA A 76 17.43 1.66 -1.12
N CYS A 77 18.12 0.53 -1.35
CA CYS A 77 17.53 -0.79 -1.13
C CYS A 77 17.28 -1.05 0.37
N THR A 78 18.17 -0.59 1.26
CA THR A 78 18.02 -0.77 2.71
C THR A 78 16.81 -0.02 3.24
N THR A 79 16.67 1.26 2.88
CA THR A 79 15.48 2.06 3.24
C THR A 79 14.20 1.40 2.74
N TYR A 80 14.23 0.82 1.54
CA TYR A 80 13.06 0.16 0.99
C TYR A 80 12.75 -1.18 1.68
N VAL A 81 13.77 -1.97 2.04
CA VAL A 81 13.60 -3.20 2.85
C VAL A 81 12.93 -2.88 4.17
N ILE A 82 13.30 -1.78 4.85
CA ILE A 82 12.65 -1.37 6.11
C ILE A 82 11.14 -1.21 5.91
N GLY A 83 10.70 -0.49 4.87
CA GLY A 83 9.28 -0.33 4.56
C GLY A 83 8.58 -1.66 4.25
N GLN A 84 9.23 -2.55 3.49
CA GLN A 84 8.68 -3.89 3.21
C GLN A 84 8.57 -4.75 4.47
N MET A 85 9.54 -4.67 5.38
CA MET A 85 9.51 -5.41 6.64
C MET A 85 8.39 -4.90 7.54
N THR A 86 8.14 -3.59 7.59
CA THR A 86 6.99 -3.02 8.31
C THR A 86 5.67 -3.58 7.76
N GLY A 87 5.48 -3.56 6.43
CA GLY A 87 4.28 -4.11 5.81
C GLY A 87 4.12 -5.62 6.03
N ALA A 88 5.22 -6.39 5.99
CA ALA A 88 5.20 -7.81 6.37
C ALA A 88 4.79 -7.98 7.84
N GLY A 89 5.34 -7.16 8.73
CA GLY A 89 5.05 -7.16 10.15
C GLY A 89 3.57 -6.92 10.44
N VAL A 90 2.93 -5.97 9.74
CA VAL A 90 1.48 -5.72 9.81
C VAL A 90 0.66 -6.95 9.39
N ALA A 91 1.06 -7.61 8.30
CA ALA A 91 0.33 -8.78 7.83
C ALA A 91 0.48 -10.00 8.79
N PHE A 92 1.68 -10.23 9.30
CA PHE A 92 1.95 -11.29 10.28
C PHE A 92 1.35 -11.00 11.66
N SER A 93 1.35 -9.73 12.11
CA SER A 93 0.77 -9.34 13.39
C SER A 93 -0.72 -9.64 13.43
N ARG A 94 -1.43 -9.40 12.30
CA ARG A 94 -2.84 -9.75 12.21
C ARG A 94 -3.06 -11.26 12.15
N PHE A 95 -2.29 -11.99 11.33
CA PHE A 95 -2.51 -13.43 11.13
C PHE A 95 -2.19 -14.27 12.38
N LEU A 96 -1.16 -13.89 13.12
CA LEU A 96 -0.74 -14.58 14.35
C LEU A 96 -1.31 -13.95 15.62
N GLU A 97 -2.05 -12.85 15.49
CA GLU A 97 -2.63 -12.08 16.61
C GLU A 97 -1.56 -11.71 17.65
N VAL A 98 -0.42 -11.22 17.16
CA VAL A 98 0.73 -10.79 17.97
C VAL A 98 0.97 -9.29 17.80
N ASP A 99 1.67 -8.69 18.76
CA ASP A 99 2.14 -7.30 18.64
C ASP A 99 2.97 -7.09 17.35
N LYS A 100 2.87 -5.88 16.79
CA LYS A 100 3.58 -5.50 15.55
C LYS A 100 5.08 -5.78 15.57
N ASN A 101 5.75 -5.66 16.72
CA ASN A 101 7.19 -5.89 16.81
C ASN A 101 7.50 -7.39 16.70
N MET A 102 6.66 -8.24 17.30
CA MET A 102 6.78 -9.69 17.15
C MET A 102 6.47 -10.12 15.72
N GLY A 103 5.41 -9.55 15.11
CA GLY A 103 5.09 -9.77 13.70
C GLY A 103 6.25 -9.42 12.76
N LEU A 104 6.92 -8.28 13.01
CA LEU A 104 8.11 -7.85 12.28
C LEU A 104 9.29 -8.84 12.43
N ILE A 105 9.57 -9.31 13.64
CA ILE A 105 10.64 -10.28 13.90
C ILE A 105 10.37 -11.60 13.17
N ILE A 106 9.14 -12.10 13.23
CA ILE A 106 8.74 -13.33 12.53
C ILE A 106 8.90 -13.15 11.02
N ALA A 107 8.44 -12.03 10.46
CA ALA A 107 8.63 -11.71 9.05
C ALA A 107 10.11 -11.72 8.64
N ALA A 108 10.97 -11.07 9.43
CA ALA A 108 12.40 -11.01 9.17
C ALA A 108 13.06 -12.39 9.18
N ILE A 109 12.71 -13.24 10.14
CA ILE A 109 13.20 -14.63 10.23
C ILE A 109 12.78 -15.43 8.99
N VAL A 110 11.49 -15.36 8.62
CA VAL A 110 10.96 -16.09 7.44
C VAL A 110 11.66 -15.62 6.16
N VAL A 111 11.82 -14.31 5.97
CA VAL A 111 12.52 -13.73 4.81
C VAL A 111 13.98 -14.18 4.78
N LEU A 112 14.67 -14.20 5.92
CA LEU A 112 16.06 -14.64 6.00
C LEU A 112 16.22 -16.10 5.55
N PHE A 113 15.43 -17.01 6.11
CA PHE A 113 15.46 -18.42 5.70
C PHE A 113 15.18 -18.57 4.20
N TYR A 114 14.17 -17.85 3.70
CA TYR A 114 13.79 -17.88 2.31
C TYR A 114 14.88 -17.34 1.37
N ALA A 115 15.49 -16.20 1.73
CA ALA A 115 16.52 -15.53 0.94
C ALA A 115 17.82 -16.35 0.87
N VAL A 116 18.21 -17.00 1.97
CA VAL A 116 19.43 -17.83 2.03
C VAL A 116 19.27 -19.12 1.23
N LEU A 117 18.10 -19.77 1.30
CA LEU A 117 17.88 -21.07 0.65
C LEU A 117 17.43 -20.96 -0.82
N GLY A 118 16.78 -19.87 -1.22
CA GLY A 118 16.06 -19.80 -2.49
C GLY A 118 16.92 -19.62 -3.75
N GLY A 119 18.05 -18.91 -3.67
CA GLY A 119 18.84 -18.51 -4.84
C GLY A 119 18.03 -17.74 -5.91
N MET A 120 18.68 -17.24 -6.97
CA MET A 120 18.00 -16.38 -7.96
C MET A 120 16.85 -17.09 -8.72
N LYS A 121 17.00 -18.39 -9.00
CA LYS A 121 15.96 -19.18 -9.68
C LYS A 121 14.77 -19.51 -8.77
N GLY A 122 15.00 -19.93 -7.53
CA GLY A 122 13.91 -20.25 -6.59
C GLY A 122 13.05 -19.03 -6.27
N ILE A 123 13.71 -17.89 -6.00
CA ILE A 123 13.06 -16.59 -5.78
C ILE A 123 12.12 -16.23 -6.94
N THR A 124 12.55 -16.45 -8.17
CA THR A 124 11.73 -16.13 -9.35
C THR A 124 10.43 -16.95 -9.40
N TYR A 125 10.48 -18.25 -9.11
CA TYR A 125 9.29 -19.11 -9.13
C TYR A 125 8.33 -18.80 -7.99
N THR A 126 8.83 -18.58 -6.78
CA THR A 126 7.95 -18.21 -5.66
C THR A 126 7.30 -16.87 -5.88
N GLN A 127 8.00 -15.91 -6.49
CA GLN A 127 7.42 -14.60 -6.78
C GLN A 127 6.31 -14.69 -7.81
N VAL A 128 6.38 -15.62 -8.77
CA VAL A 128 5.25 -15.88 -9.67
C VAL A 128 4.05 -16.41 -8.87
N ALA A 129 4.27 -17.35 -7.94
CA ALA A 129 3.18 -17.86 -7.09
C ALA A 129 2.60 -16.76 -6.17
N GLN A 130 3.46 -16.03 -5.45
CA GLN A 130 3.09 -14.91 -4.59
C GLN A 130 2.32 -13.84 -5.35
N TYR A 131 2.70 -13.59 -6.60
CA TYR A 131 2.00 -12.65 -7.45
C TYR A 131 0.57 -13.06 -7.76
N VAL A 132 0.36 -14.33 -8.12
CA VAL A 132 -0.98 -14.84 -8.41
C VAL A 132 -1.85 -14.75 -7.15
N VAL A 133 -1.30 -15.13 -6.00
CA VAL A 133 -1.98 -15.00 -4.70
C VAL A 133 -2.34 -13.55 -4.40
N LEU A 134 -1.39 -12.63 -4.56
CA LEU A 134 -1.59 -11.20 -4.34
C LEU A 134 -2.68 -10.63 -5.24
N MET A 135 -2.65 -10.93 -6.55
CA MET A 135 -3.67 -10.46 -7.49
C MET A 135 -5.07 -10.93 -7.09
N ILE A 136 -5.22 -12.21 -6.77
CA ILE A 136 -6.49 -12.80 -6.35
C ILE A 136 -6.94 -12.18 -5.03
N ALA A 137 -6.01 -12.01 -4.09
CA ALA A 137 -6.25 -11.47 -2.76
C ALA A 137 -6.61 -9.98 -2.75
N TYR A 138 -6.18 -9.22 -3.74
CA TYR A 138 -6.58 -7.82 -3.85
C TYR A 138 -7.95 -7.68 -4.50
N ILE A 139 -8.18 -8.43 -5.59
CA ILE A 139 -9.33 -8.22 -6.46
C ILE A 139 -10.59 -8.90 -5.93
N ILE A 140 -10.49 -10.12 -5.41
CA ILE A 140 -11.68 -10.82 -4.90
C ILE A 140 -12.38 -10.02 -3.79
N PRO A 141 -11.69 -9.60 -2.70
CA PRO A 141 -12.35 -8.82 -1.66
C PRO A 141 -12.87 -7.49 -2.20
N ALA A 142 -12.12 -6.81 -3.08
CA ALA A 142 -12.57 -5.56 -3.69
C ALA A 142 -13.90 -5.74 -4.47
N ILE A 143 -14.06 -6.84 -5.20
CA ILE A 143 -15.31 -7.17 -5.92
C ILE A 143 -16.46 -7.37 -4.92
N PHE A 144 -16.26 -8.16 -3.87
CA PHE A 144 -17.31 -8.41 -2.86
C PHE A 144 -17.75 -7.13 -2.16
N ILE A 145 -16.80 -6.27 -1.78
CA ILE A 145 -17.10 -5.01 -1.10
C ILE A 145 -17.81 -4.04 -2.06
N SER A 146 -17.37 -3.98 -3.32
CA SER A 146 -18.04 -3.18 -4.37
C SER A 146 -19.48 -3.64 -4.61
N LEU A 147 -19.73 -4.95 -4.62
CA LEU A 147 -21.07 -5.52 -4.74
C LEU A 147 -21.96 -5.16 -3.56
N ASN A 148 -21.45 -5.27 -2.33
CA ASN A 148 -22.22 -4.96 -1.13
C ASN A 148 -22.60 -3.48 -1.05
N ILE A 149 -21.73 -2.57 -1.49
CA ILE A 149 -21.95 -1.12 -1.34
C ILE A 149 -22.73 -0.52 -2.53
N THR A 150 -22.41 -0.94 -3.76
CA THR A 150 -22.90 -0.29 -4.99
C THR A 150 -23.63 -1.23 -5.95
N GLY A 151 -23.70 -2.53 -5.64
CA GLY A 151 -24.24 -3.54 -6.55
C GLY A 151 -23.40 -3.79 -7.80
N ASN A 152 -22.26 -3.10 -7.97
CA ASN A 152 -21.40 -3.25 -9.14
C ASN A 152 -20.23 -4.20 -8.84
N PRO A 153 -20.03 -5.29 -9.62
CA PRO A 153 -18.91 -6.20 -9.41
C PRO A 153 -17.55 -5.63 -9.80
N ILE A 154 -17.48 -4.52 -10.52
CA ILE A 154 -16.20 -3.93 -10.96
C ILE A 154 -15.85 -2.79 -10.00
N PRO A 155 -14.82 -2.92 -9.13
CA PRO A 155 -14.52 -1.92 -8.11
C PRO A 155 -14.30 -0.51 -8.67
N ALA A 156 -13.61 -0.41 -9.82
CA ALA A 156 -13.36 0.87 -10.48
C ALA A 156 -14.64 1.57 -10.96
N LEU A 157 -15.68 0.81 -11.31
CA LEU A 157 -17.00 1.35 -11.65
C LEU A 157 -17.85 1.57 -10.40
N GLY A 158 -17.72 0.70 -9.39
CA GLY A 158 -18.36 0.85 -8.08
C GLY A 158 -17.93 2.13 -7.36
N LEU A 159 -16.70 2.59 -7.55
CA LEU A 159 -16.25 3.89 -7.05
C LEU A 159 -17.18 5.05 -7.48
N PHE A 160 -17.68 5.01 -8.71
CA PHE A 160 -18.62 6.00 -9.26
C PHE A 160 -20.09 5.55 -9.19
N GLY A 161 -20.34 4.42 -8.53
CA GLY A 161 -21.67 3.84 -8.38
C GLY A 161 -22.53 4.59 -7.37
N THR A 162 -23.81 4.26 -7.39
CA THR A 162 -24.80 4.72 -6.41
C THR A 162 -24.89 3.73 -5.26
N THR A 163 -24.97 4.25 -4.03
CA THR A 163 -25.29 3.46 -2.84
C THR A 163 -26.79 3.13 -2.82
N GLU A 164 -27.22 2.29 -1.87
CA GLU A 164 -28.64 1.96 -1.66
C GLU A 164 -29.53 3.19 -1.40
N GLU A 165 -28.93 4.28 -0.90
CA GLU A 165 -29.58 5.57 -0.64
C GLU A 165 -29.78 6.42 -1.91
N GLY A 166 -29.32 5.95 -3.08
CA GLY A 166 -29.46 6.64 -4.36
C GLY A 166 -28.48 7.80 -4.59
N ILE A 167 -27.58 8.05 -3.64
CA ILE A 167 -26.47 9.01 -3.76
C ILE A 167 -25.20 8.32 -4.27
N THR A 168 -24.31 9.07 -4.91
CA THR A 168 -23.03 8.50 -5.34
C THR A 168 -22.15 8.21 -4.12
N MET A 169 -21.37 7.12 -4.19
CA MET A 169 -20.50 6.72 -3.09
C MET A 169 -19.52 7.83 -2.68
N LEU A 170 -18.94 8.54 -3.64
CA LEU A 170 -18.04 9.67 -3.38
C LEU A 170 -18.77 10.82 -2.65
N ALA A 171 -20.00 11.15 -3.04
CA ALA A 171 -20.76 12.21 -2.38
C ALA A 171 -21.14 11.83 -0.95
N LYS A 172 -21.52 10.56 -0.72
CA LYS A 172 -21.77 10.03 0.63
C LYS A 172 -20.51 10.15 1.49
N LEU A 173 -19.37 9.72 0.96
CA LEU A 173 -18.11 9.77 1.67
C LEU A 173 -17.68 11.21 1.96
N ASP A 174 -17.81 12.13 0.99
CA ASP A 174 -17.51 13.55 1.21
C ASP A 174 -18.33 14.09 2.39
N GLY A 175 -19.64 13.87 2.40
CA GLY A 175 -20.51 14.30 3.50
C GLY A 175 -20.07 13.75 4.86
N LEU A 176 -19.84 12.45 4.95
CA LEU A 176 -19.37 11.79 6.18
C LEU A 176 -18.03 12.37 6.67
N ILE A 177 -17.10 12.62 5.76
CA ILE A 177 -15.75 13.07 6.09
C ILE A 177 -15.75 14.57 6.45
N THR A 178 -16.52 15.39 5.75
CA THR A 178 -16.66 16.82 6.08
C THR A 178 -17.38 17.03 7.40
N ASP A 179 -18.39 16.21 7.71
CA ASP A 179 -19.10 16.27 8.99
C ASP A 179 -18.20 15.96 10.19
N LEU A 180 -17.14 15.17 9.96
CA LEU A 180 -16.11 14.85 10.96
C LEU A 180 -14.94 15.88 10.95
N GLY A 181 -15.09 16.98 10.23
CA GLY A 181 -14.13 18.09 10.19
C GLY A 181 -12.89 17.83 9.34
N PHE A 182 -12.86 16.76 8.55
CA PHE A 182 -11.80 16.52 7.57
C PHE A 182 -12.08 17.31 6.28
N ALA A 183 -11.05 17.51 5.45
CA ALA A 183 -11.26 18.03 4.11
C ALA A 183 -12.07 17.02 3.29
N ALA A 184 -12.93 17.51 2.38
CA ALA A 184 -13.68 16.64 1.47
C ALA A 184 -12.74 15.65 0.78
N TYR A 185 -13.16 14.40 0.67
CA TYR A 185 -12.37 13.33 0.11
C TYR A 185 -11.97 13.61 -1.35
N THR A 186 -12.87 14.27 -2.11
CA THR A 186 -12.61 14.73 -3.48
C THR A 186 -12.15 16.19 -3.58
N ALA A 187 -11.72 16.81 -2.48
CA ALA A 187 -11.26 18.20 -2.51
C ALA A 187 -10.10 18.38 -3.51
N ASP A 188 -10.16 19.46 -4.30
CA ASP A 188 -9.07 19.81 -5.23
C ASP A 188 -7.80 20.18 -4.42
N VAL A 189 -6.65 19.98 -5.06
CA VAL A 189 -5.36 20.21 -4.43
C VAL A 189 -5.06 21.72 -4.48
N PRO A 190 -4.72 22.38 -3.35
CA PRO A 190 -4.50 23.83 -3.31
C PRO A 190 -3.41 24.32 -4.26
N ASP A 191 -2.37 23.50 -4.46
CA ASP A 191 -1.23 23.79 -5.32
C ASP A 191 -1.02 22.68 -6.35
N LYS A 192 -1.51 22.93 -7.57
CA LYS A 192 -1.38 22.00 -8.72
C LYS A 192 0.07 21.86 -9.19
N LEU A 193 0.89 22.90 -9.02
CA LEU A 193 2.31 22.83 -9.37
C LEU A 193 3.03 21.89 -8.40
N ASN A 194 2.74 21.98 -7.10
CA ASN A 194 3.30 21.04 -6.13
C ASN A 194 2.86 19.60 -6.40
N MET A 195 1.58 19.36 -6.72
CA MET A 195 1.11 18.02 -7.10
C MET A 195 1.82 17.49 -8.35
N PHE A 196 2.03 18.34 -9.36
CA PHE A 196 2.77 17.99 -10.57
C PHE A 196 4.24 17.66 -10.27
N LEU A 197 4.93 18.51 -9.50
CA LEU A 197 6.34 18.31 -9.12
C LEU A 197 6.52 17.06 -8.26
N LEU A 198 5.59 16.80 -7.34
CA LEU A 198 5.55 15.56 -6.55
C LEU A 198 5.39 14.34 -7.47
N THR A 199 4.42 14.39 -8.38
CA THR A 199 4.17 13.30 -9.34
C THR A 199 5.41 13.04 -10.21
N LEU A 200 6.02 14.10 -10.75
CA LEU A 200 7.24 14.00 -11.56
C LEU A 200 8.41 13.43 -10.77
N SER A 201 8.62 13.89 -9.53
CA SER A 201 9.65 13.38 -8.63
C SER A 201 9.47 11.88 -8.38
N LEU A 202 8.23 11.44 -8.13
CA LEU A 202 7.90 10.03 -7.96
C LEU A 202 8.11 9.21 -9.25
N MET A 203 7.79 9.77 -10.43
CA MET A 203 8.05 9.11 -11.72
C MET A 203 9.54 8.88 -11.95
N ILE A 204 10.36 9.91 -11.71
CA ILE A 204 11.82 9.81 -11.88
C ILE A 204 12.40 8.84 -10.86
N GLY A 205 11.97 8.91 -9.60
CA GLY A 205 12.43 8.02 -8.53
C GLY A 205 12.09 6.55 -8.81
N THR A 206 10.87 6.27 -9.24
CA THR A 206 10.45 4.90 -9.57
C THR A 206 11.13 4.34 -10.82
N ALA A 207 11.47 5.20 -11.78
CA ALA A 207 12.31 4.80 -12.92
C ALA A 207 13.73 4.37 -12.50
N GLY A 208 14.24 4.85 -11.37
CA GLY A 208 15.58 4.52 -10.89
C GLY A 208 15.69 3.19 -10.11
N LEU A 209 14.60 2.46 -9.88
CA LEU A 209 14.55 1.35 -8.92
C LEU A 209 15.45 0.16 -9.33
N PRO A 210 16.59 -0.08 -8.63
CA PRO A 210 17.58 -1.05 -9.10
C PRO A 210 17.07 -2.49 -9.14
N HIS A 211 16.23 -2.88 -8.18
CA HIS A 211 15.68 -4.23 -8.08
C HIS A 211 14.75 -4.60 -9.26
N VAL A 212 14.00 -3.64 -9.80
CA VAL A 212 13.16 -3.84 -10.99
C VAL A 212 14.01 -3.91 -12.27
N ILE A 213 15.01 -3.02 -12.36
CA ILE A 213 15.89 -2.91 -13.53
C ILE A 213 16.64 -4.21 -13.80
N ILE A 214 17.19 -4.83 -12.75
CA ILE A 214 18.00 -6.07 -12.86
C ILE A 214 17.19 -7.21 -13.50
N ARG A 215 15.86 -7.24 -13.33
CA ARG A 215 15.00 -8.27 -13.95
C ARG A 215 14.89 -8.17 -15.45
N PHE A 216 14.99 -6.98 -16.02
CA PHE A 216 15.00 -6.82 -17.47
C PHE A 216 16.31 -7.30 -18.10
N PHE A 217 17.38 -7.37 -17.31
CA PHE A 217 18.69 -7.86 -17.75
C PHE A 217 18.80 -9.38 -17.81
N THR A 218 17.97 -10.12 -17.06
CA THR A 218 18.00 -11.58 -17.05
C THR A 218 17.21 -12.24 -18.19
N VAL A 219 16.42 -11.47 -18.96
CA VAL A 219 15.63 -11.98 -20.09
C VAL A 219 16.51 -12.18 -21.34
N THR A 220 16.38 -13.30 -22.04
CA THR A 220 17.23 -13.64 -23.19
C THR A 220 16.84 -12.97 -24.51
N LYS A 221 15.59 -12.56 -24.75
CA LYS A 221 15.14 -11.88 -26.00
C LYS A 221 14.41 -10.54 -25.78
N VAL A 222 14.70 -9.53 -26.63
CA VAL A 222 14.14 -8.16 -26.52
C VAL A 222 12.62 -8.17 -26.69
N SER A 223 12.12 -9.03 -27.58
CA SER A 223 10.68 -9.28 -27.77
C SER A 223 10.00 -9.67 -26.47
N ASP A 224 10.61 -10.62 -25.75
CA ASP A 224 10.04 -11.25 -24.56
C ASP A 224 10.10 -10.26 -23.38
N ALA A 225 11.13 -9.43 -23.33
CA ALA A 225 11.24 -8.34 -22.36
C ALA A 225 10.12 -7.29 -22.54
N ARG A 226 9.81 -6.90 -23.79
CA ARG A 226 8.71 -5.95 -24.08
C ARG A 226 7.34 -6.56 -23.79
N SER A 227 7.13 -7.83 -24.17
CA SER A 227 5.88 -8.54 -23.86
C SER A 227 5.68 -8.67 -22.36
N SER A 228 6.73 -9.02 -21.61
CA SER A 228 6.72 -9.11 -20.15
C SER A 228 6.43 -7.75 -19.49
N ALA A 229 7.02 -6.66 -20.00
CA ALA A 229 6.71 -5.29 -19.55
C ALA A 229 5.25 -4.92 -19.82
N GLY A 230 4.73 -5.25 -21.01
CA GLY A 230 3.33 -4.99 -21.38
C GLY A 230 2.35 -5.72 -20.48
N TRP A 231 2.53 -7.02 -20.26
CA TRP A 231 1.70 -7.80 -19.34
C TRP A 231 1.80 -7.29 -17.91
N THR A 232 3.00 -6.95 -17.45
CA THR A 232 3.18 -6.36 -16.12
C THR A 232 2.37 -5.07 -15.98
N LEU A 233 2.38 -4.20 -17.00
CA LEU A 233 1.61 -2.96 -16.99
C LEU A 233 0.10 -3.21 -16.96
N VAL A 234 -0.40 -4.20 -17.69
CA VAL A 234 -1.83 -4.60 -17.66
C VAL A 234 -2.25 -4.98 -16.24
N PHE A 235 -1.47 -5.80 -15.56
CA PHE A 235 -1.82 -6.21 -14.20
C PHE A 235 -1.62 -5.11 -13.15
N ILE A 236 -0.59 -4.26 -13.31
CA ILE A 236 -0.44 -3.06 -12.48
C ILE A 236 -1.67 -2.17 -12.65
N ALA A 237 -2.12 -1.94 -13.89
CA ALA A 237 -3.33 -1.16 -14.16
C ALA A 237 -4.56 -1.79 -13.49
N LEU A 238 -4.70 -3.11 -13.51
CA LEU A 238 -5.81 -3.81 -12.87
C LEU A 238 -5.82 -3.60 -11.35
N LEU A 239 -4.67 -3.69 -10.66
CA LEU A 239 -4.60 -3.40 -9.23
C LEU A 239 -4.80 -1.91 -8.93
N TYR A 240 -4.11 -1.05 -9.68
CA TYR A 240 -4.07 0.38 -9.39
C TYR A 240 -5.40 1.06 -9.70
N THR A 241 -6.20 0.54 -10.64
CA THR A 241 -7.57 1.03 -10.84
C THR A 241 -8.52 0.57 -9.75
N ALA A 242 -8.29 -0.60 -9.13
CA ALA A 242 -9.06 -1.07 -7.98
C ALA A 242 -8.65 -0.38 -6.66
N ALA A 243 -7.41 0.10 -6.54
CA ALA A 243 -6.89 0.64 -5.29
C ALA A 243 -7.63 1.87 -4.73
N PRO A 244 -8.00 2.88 -5.56
CA PRO A 244 -8.86 3.97 -5.09
C PRO A 244 -10.20 3.48 -4.58
N ALA A 245 -10.84 2.55 -5.28
CA ALA A 245 -12.11 1.96 -4.84
C ALA A 245 -11.97 1.27 -3.48
N VAL A 246 -10.94 0.44 -3.30
CA VAL A 246 -10.66 -0.22 -2.00
C VAL A 246 -10.41 0.80 -0.89
N GLY A 247 -9.65 1.87 -1.17
CA GLY A 247 -9.37 2.93 -0.21
C GLY A 247 -10.62 3.71 0.20
N THR A 248 -11.43 4.14 -0.77
CA THR A 248 -12.71 4.84 -0.55
C THR A 248 -13.69 3.94 0.23
N MET A 249 -13.81 2.67 -0.15
CA MET A 249 -14.70 1.71 0.52
C MET A 249 -14.26 1.44 1.95
N SER A 250 -12.97 1.23 2.17
CA SER A 250 -12.40 1.04 3.50
C SER A 250 -12.63 2.26 4.40
N ARG A 251 -12.43 3.47 3.86
CA ARG A 251 -12.66 4.70 4.60
C ARG A 251 -14.13 4.86 5.01
N MET A 252 -15.05 4.59 4.09
CA MET A 252 -16.48 4.66 4.35
C MET A 252 -16.92 3.64 5.40
N ASN A 253 -16.52 2.37 5.23
CA ASN A 253 -16.84 1.29 6.15
C ASN A 253 -16.32 1.56 7.57
N LEU A 254 -15.12 2.14 7.70
CA LEU A 254 -14.56 2.55 8.99
C LEU A 254 -15.46 3.60 9.68
N VAL A 255 -15.86 4.65 8.95
CA VAL A 255 -16.69 5.72 9.49
C VAL A 255 -18.08 5.21 9.86
N GLU A 256 -18.70 4.38 9.01
CA GLU A 256 -20.01 3.79 9.27
C GLU A 256 -19.97 2.79 10.44
N THR A 257 -18.84 2.12 10.68
CA THR A 257 -18.69 1.26 11.86
C THR A 257 -18.69 2.07 13.15
N ILE A 258 -18.05 3.24 13.15
CA ILE A 258 -17.97 4.11 14.33
C ILE A 258 -19.28 4.89 14.53
N TYR A 259 -19.90 5.31 13.42
CA TYR A 259 -21.13 6.10 13.37
C TYR A 259 -22.22 5.39 12.56
N PRO A 260 -22.81 4.30 13.08
CA PRO A 260 -23.77 3.48 12.34
C PRO A 260 -25.06 4.21 11.97
N ASN A 261 -25.44 5.22 12.75
CA ASN A 261 -26.63 6.06 12.52
C ASN A 261 -26.25 7.45 11.96
N GLY A 262 -25.10 7.55 11.30
CA GLY A 262 -24.55 8.81 10.78
C GLY A 262 -23.75 9.61 11.80
N THR A 263 -22.93 10.53 11.29
CA THR A 263 -21.98 11.40 12.02
C THR A 263 -22.62 12.33 13.06
N GLN A 264 -23.94 12.53 12.95
CA GLN A 264 -24.71 13.33 13.89
C GLN A 264 -25.22 12.54 15.11
N SER A 265 -25.25 11.22 15.00
CA SER A 265 -25.61 10.33 16.10
C SER A 265 -24.42 10.05 17.02
N ALA A 266 -24.70 9.50 18.21
CA ALA A 266 -23.64 9.09 19.11
C ALA A 266 -22.78 7.98 18.48
N PRO A 267 -21.45 8.01 18.68
CA PRO A 267 -20.59 6.91 18.25
C PRO A 267 -20.84 5.64 19.07
N ILE A 268 -20.30 4.52 18.56
CA ILE A 268 -20.35 3.23 19.26
C ILE A 268 -19.67 3.29 20.63
N ASP A 269 -20.22 2.52 21.58
CA ASP A 269 -19.58 2.29 22.88
C ASP A 269 -18.34 1.41 22.72
N TYR A 270 -17.30 1.67 23.50
CA TYR A 270 -16.04 0.92 23.45
C TYR A 270 -16.24 -0.57 23.74
N GLU A 271 -17.14 -0.92 24.67
CA GLU A 271 -17.47 -2.31 25.01
C GLU A 271 -18.22 -3.03 23.88
N ALA A 272 -19.00 -2.28 23.09
CA ALA A 272 -19.76 -2.78 21.95
C ALA A 272 -18.92 -2.86 20.67
N ARG A 273 -17.60 -2.61 20.74
CA ARG A 273 -16.74 -2.59 19.55
C ARG A 273 -16.74 -3.95 18.83
N PRO A 274 -16.80 -3.96 17.49
CA PRO A 274 -16.74 -5.18 16.69
C PRO A 274 -15.47 -6.00 16.93
N GLU A 275 -15.54 -7.30 16.61
CA GLU A 275 -14.43 -8.24 16.78
C GLU A 275 -13.16 -7.80 16.04
N TRP A 276 -13.30 -7.23 14.83
CA TRP A 276 -12.15 -6.72 14.09
C TRP A 276 -11.39 -5.65 14.88
N MET A 277 -12.07 -4.72 15.55
CA MET A 277 -11.40 -3.69 16.37
C MET A 277 -10.61 -4.32 17.51
N LYS A 278 -11.15 -5.34 18.18
CA LYS A 278 -10.45 -6.08 19.25
C LYS A 278 -9.18 -6.74 18.72
N ASN A 279 -9.27 -7.39 17.55
CA ASN A 279 -8.14 -8.09 16.96
C ASN A 279 -7.03 -7.11 16.54
N TRP A 280 -7.37 -5.96 15.95
CA TRP A 280 -6.39 -4.96 15.55
C TRP A 280 -5.83 -4.14 16.72
N GLU A 281 -6.59 -3.98 17.80
CA GLU A 281 -6.12 -3.36 19.05
C GLU A 281 -5.00 -4.19 19.70
N GLN A 282 -5.13 -5.52 19.70
CA GLN A 282 -4.07 -6.43 20.19
C GLN A 282 -2.74 -6.27 19.44
N THR A 283 -2.80 -5.93 18.14
CA THR A 283 -1.58 -5.71 17.33
C THR A 283 -0.87 -4.39 17.64
N GLY A 284 -1.54 -3.45 18.33
CA GLY A 284 -1.05 -2.10 18.59
C GLY A 284 -1.09 -1.16 17.38
N LEU A 285 -1.73 -1.56 16.28
CA LEU A 285 -1.91 -0.77 15.05
C LEU A 285 -3.26 -0.02 15.00
N LEU A 286 -4.20 -0.43 15.85
CA LEU A 286 -5.38 0.35 16.21
C LEU A 286 -5.21 0.75 17.67
N LYS A 287 -5.32 2.04 17.98
CA LYS A 287 -5.23 2.51 19.36
C LYS A 287 -6.44 3.34 19.72
N PHE A 288 -6.92 3.10 20.92
CA PHE A 288 -7.99 3.86 21.53
C PHE A 288 -7.49 4.47 22.83
N GLU A 289 -7.76 5.75 23.03
CA GLU A 289 -7.53 6.46 24.28
C GLU A 289 -8.78 7.30 24.57
N ASP A 290 -9.52 6.91 25.61
CA ASP A 290 -10.68 7.65 26.09
C ASP A 290 -10.20 8.95 26.75
N LYS A 291 -10.49 10.09 26.11
CA LYS A 291 -10.01 11.41 26.56
C LYS A 291 -11.09 12.18 27.29
N ASN A 292 -12.36 11.94 26.97
CA ASN A 292 -13.49 12.63 27.58
C ASN A 292 -14.18 11.82 28.70
N GLY A 293 -13.80 10.55 28.88
CA GLY A 293 -14.34 9.65 29.90
C GLY A 293 -15.76 9.17 29.60
N ASP A 294 -16.22 9.24 28.35
CA ASP A 294 -17.59 8.90 27.95
C ASP A 294 -17.78 7.42 27.60
N GLY A 295 -16.69 6.65 27.53
CA GLY A 295 -16.70 5.22 27.17
C GLY A 295 -17.08 4.93 25.72
N LYS A 296 -17.08 5.93 24.83
CA LYS A 296 -17.39 5.83 23.39
C LYS A 296 -16.14 6.04 22.55
N ILE A 297 -16.24 5.67 21.28
CA ILE A 297 -15.13 5.82 20.32
C ILE A 297 -15.36 7.08 19.48
N ASN A 298 -14.83 8.23 19.91
CA ASN A 298 -14.94 9.46 19.14
C ASN A 298 -13.86 9.55 18.06
N TYR A 299 -14.26 9.54 16.78
CA TYR A 299 -13.35 9.64 15.65
C TYR A 299 -13.61 10.89 14.80
N TYR A 300 -12.70 11.87 14.87
CA TYR A 300 -12.84 13.12 14.13
C TYR A 300 -11.51 13.86 13.93
N ASN A 301 -11.51 14.94 13.15
CA ASN A 301 -10.33 15.77 12.93
C ASN A 301 -10.14 16.81 14.05
N ASP A 302 -9.36 16.46 15.06
CA ASP A 302 -8.99 17.36 16.17
C ASP A 302 -8.21 18.61 15.73
N LYS A 303 -7.55 18.55 14.57
CA LYS A 303 -6.76 19.63 13.97
C LYS A 303 -7.52 20.42 12.90
N SER A 304 -8.84 20.23 12.80
CA SER A 304 -9.64 20.97 11.82
C SER A 304 -9.49 22.49 12.02
N LYS A 305 -9.41 23.22 10.91
CA LYS A 305 -9.37 24.68 10.90
C LYS A 305 -10.76 25.31 10.76
N ASP A 306 -11.79 24.50 10.53
CA ASP A 306 -13.16 24.97 10.37
C ASP A 306 -13.74 25.42 11.72
N GLU A 307 -14.16 26.68 11.79
CA GLU A 307 -14.73 27.28 13.00
C GLU A 307 -16.11 26.70 13.33
N ALA A 308 -16.91 26.34 12.32
CA ALA A 308 -18.23 25.74 12.52
C ALA A 308 -18.10 24.36 13.17
N PHE A 309 -17.14 23.55 12.69
CA PHE A 309 -16.87 22.23 13.25
C PHE A 309 -16.33 22.32 14.69
N LYS A 310 -15.45 23.29 14.98
CA LYS A 310 -14.96 23.52 16.37
C LYS A 310 -16.08 23.87 17.34
N ALA A 311 -17.10 24.61 16.89
CA ALA A 311 -18.28 24.90 17.70
C ALA A 311 -19.08 23.63 18.01
N THR A 312 -19.26 22.74 17.04
CA THR A 312 -19.92 21.43 17.24
C THR A 312 -19.14 20.51 18.17
N VAL A 313 -17.80 20.49 18.06
CA VAL A 313 -16.92 19.74 18.97
C VAL A 313 -17.05 20.23 20.41
N ALA A 314 -17.09 21.55 20.61
CA ALA A 314 -17.29 22.16 21.92
C ALA A 314 -18.69 21.89 22.49
N GLU A 315 -19.73 21.93 21.66
CA GLU A 315 -21.11 21.60 22.05
C GLU A 315 -21.26 20.14 22.46
N LYS A 316 -20.61 19.22 21.75
CA LYS A 316 -20.60 17.78 22.05
C LYS A 316 -19.63 17.39 23.18
N GLY A 317 -18.86 18.34 23.74
CA GLY A 317 -17.92 18.08 24.84
C GLY A 317 -16.73 17.17 24.49
N LEU A 318 -16.39 17.06 23.21
CA LEU A 318 -15.36 16.14 22.72
C LEU A 318 -13.94 16.68 23.00
N GLN A 319 -13.05 15.82 23.53
CA GLN A 319 -11.70 16.20 23.99
C GLN A 319 -10.58 15.58 23.15
N GLY A 320 -10.62 15.81 21.84
CA GLY A 320 -9.65 15.34 20.86
C GLY A 320 -10.06 14.02 20.22
N ASN A 321 -9.33 13.64 19.16
CA ASN A 321 -9.55 12.35 18.50
C ASN A 321 -9.10 11.20 19.41
N GLU A 322 -9.95 10.20 19.59
CA GLU A 322 -9.75 9.07 20.52
C GLU A 322 -9.35 7.80 19.79
N LEU A 323 -9.55 7.74 18.47
CA LEU A 323 -9.19 6.60 17.63
C LEU A 323 -8.03 6.93 16.69
N ASP A 324 -6.90 6.23 16.88
CA ASP A 324 -5.75 6.26 15.98
C ASP A 324 -5.72 4.96 15.15
N VAL A 325 -5.92 5.13 13.84
CA VAL A 325 -5.99 4.04 12.86
C VAL A 325 -4.76 4.12 11.97
N ASN A 326 -3.90 3.11 12.04
CA ASN A 326 -2.76 3.05 11.13
C ASN A 326 -3.24 2.88 9.67
N ASN A 327 -2.75 3.73 8.77
CA ASN A 327 -3.17 3.69 7.36
C ASN A 327 -2.94 2.32 6.70
N ASP A 328 -1.90 1.60 7.09
CA ASP A 328 -1.56 0.30 6.52
C ASP A 328 -2.57 -0.81 6.92
N ILE A 329 -3.37 -0.62 7.97
CA ILE A 329 -4.39 -1.65 8.31
C ILE A 329 -5.66 -1.51 7.46
N MET A 330 -5.87 -0.38 6.79
CA MET A 330 -7.12 -0.09 6.08
C MET A 330 -7.46 -1.15 5.03
N VAL A 331 -6.48 -1.70 4.32
CA VAL A 331 -6.73 -2.73 3.30
C VAL A 331 -6.98 -4.09 3.92
N LEU A 332 -6.16 -4.46 4.90
CA LEU A 332 -6.22 -5.78 5.53
C LEU A 332 -7.44 -5.94 6.44
N ALA A 333 -7.88 -4.85 7.09
CA ALA A 333 -9.05 -4.83 7.93
C ALA A 333 -10.35 -4.74 7.11
N ASN A 334 -10.34 -4.16 5.90
CA ASN A 334 -11.57 -3.89 5.14
C ASN A 334 -12.50 -5.11 4.97
N PRO A 335 -12.01 -6.33 4.65
CA PRO A 335 -12.86 -7.51 4.60
C PRO A 335 -13.56 -7.84 5.92
N GLU A 336 -12.88 -7.59 7.05
CA GLU A 336 -13.45 -7.78 8.39
C GLU A 336 -14.47 -6.69 8.72
N ILE A 337 -14.16 -5.43 8.36
CA ILE A 337 -15.08 -4.30 8.54
C ILE A 337 -16.36 -4.52 7.71
N ALA A 338 -16.23 -5.07 6.50
CA ALA A 338 -17.34 -5.40 5.61
C ALA A 338 -18.03 -6.75 5.95
N ASN A 339 -17.69 -7.40 7.06
CA ASN A 339 -18.24 -8.70 7.49
C ASN A 339 -18.18 -9.80 6.40
N LEU A 340 -17.09 -9.86 5.64
CA LEU A 340 -16.91 -10.89 4.62
C LEU A 340 -16.58 -12.25 5.24
N PRO A 341 -16.83 -13.36 4.52
CA PRO A 341 -16.52 -14.70 5.01
C PRO A 341 -15.05 -14.88 5.39
N GLY A 342 -14.77 -15.72 6.40
CA GLY A 342 -13.43 -15.94 6.94
C GLY A 342 -12.37 -16.37 5.91
N TRP A 343 -12.77 -17.06 4.84
CA TRP A 343 -11.84 -17.43 3.77
C TRP A 343 -11.38 -16.21 2.95
N VAL A 344 -12.20 -15.16 2.83
CA VAL A 344 -11.84 -13.89 2.16
C VAL A 344 -10.86 -13.09 3.02
N ILE A 345 -11.06 -13.10 4.34
CA ILE A 345 -10.14 -12.50 5.31
C ILE A 345 -8.78 -13.20 5.27
N GLY A 346 -8.77 -14.54 5.30
CA GLY A 346 -7.54 -15.32 5.16
C GLY A 346 -6.82 -15.07 3.82
N LEU A 347 -7.59 -14.87 2.74
CA LEU A 347 -7.04 -14.56 1.42
C LEU A 347 -6.33 -13.20 1.39
N ILE A 348 -6.92 -12.13 1.97
CA ILE A 348 -6.28 -10.81 1.97
C ILE A 348 -4.99 -10.80 2.81
N ALA A 349 -4.98 -11.53 3.94
CA ALA A 349 -3.80 -11.70 4.78
C ALA A 349 -2.68 -12.43 4.02
N ALA A 350 -3.02 -13.52 3.31
CA ALA A 350 -2.07 -14.23 2.45
C ALA A 350 -1.50 -13.33 1.34
N GLY A 351 -2.34 -12.46 0.76
CA GLY A 351 -1.92 -11.45 -0.21
C GLY A 351 -0.93 -10.43 0.36
N GLY A 352 -1.20 -9.90 1.56
CA GLY A 352 -0.32 -8.96 2.26
C GLY A 352 1.06 -9.58 2.57
N ILE A 353 1.08 -10.81 3.06
CA ILE A 353 2.32 -11.57 3.30
C ILE A 353 3.06 -11.81 1.97
N ALA A 354 2.35 -12.27 0.93
CA ALA A 354 2.94 -12.52 -0.38
C ALA A 354 3.58 -11.27 -1.00
N ALA A 355 2.91 -10.11 -0.88
CA ALA A 355 3.41 -8.81 -1.35
C ALA A 355 4.72 -8.41 -0.66
N ALA A 356 4.75 -8.51 0.67
CA ALA A 356 5.90 -8.09 1.45
C ALA A 356 7.11 -9.01 1.25
N LEU A 357 6.88 -10.34 1.25
CA LEU A 357 7.95 -11.33 1.06
C LEU A 357 8.56 -11.27 -0.35
N SER A 358 7.73 -11.06 -1.39
CA SER A 358 8.17 -11.00 -2.79
C SER A 358 9.23 -9.92 -3.02
N THR A 359 8.94 -8.69 -2.58
CA THR A 359 9.83 -7.54 -2.79
C THR A 359 11.03 -7.58 -1.85
N ALA A 360 10.85 -8.00 -0.60
CA ALA A 360 11.95 -8.13 0.35
C ALA A 360 13.04 -9.07 -0.16
N ALA A 361 12.66 -10.24 -0.67
CA ALA A 361 13.60 -11.19 -1.26
C ALA A 361 14.32 -10.61 -2.49
N GLY A 362 13.58 -9.87 -3.35
CA GLY A 362 14.15 -9.19 -4.52
C GLY A 362 15.19 -8.12 -4.15
N LEU A 363 14.93 -7.34 -3.09
CA LEU A 363 15.84 -6.31 -2.61
C LEU A 363 17.11 -6.89 -1.97
N LEU A 364 16.97 -7.94 -1.16
CA LEU A 364 18.12 -8.64 -0.57
C LEU A 364 19.02 -9.24 -1.66
N LEU A 365 18.42 -9.78 -2.72
CA LEU A 365 19.16 -10.26 -3.88
C LEU A 365 19.90 -9.13 -4.60
N ALA A 366 19.25 -7.97 -4.78
CA ALA A 366 19.88 -6.82 -5.42
C ALA A 366 21.10 -6.32 -4.63
N ILE A 367 20.99 -6.25 -3.30
CA ILE A 367 22.10 -5.89 -2.39
C ILE A 367 23.21 -6.93 -2.48
N SER A 368 22.88 -8.22 -2.35
CA SER A 368 23.85 -9.32 -2.40
C SER A 368 24.60 -9.36 -3.74
N SER A 369 23.89 -9.16 -4.85
CA SER A 369 24.46 -9.10 -6.19
C SER A 369 25.38 -7.90 -6.36
N ALA A 370 24.98 -6.71 -5.89
CA ALA A 370 25.83 -5.52 -5.97
C ALA A 370 27.13 -5.71 -5.20
N ILE A 371 27.06 -6.24 -3.97
CA ILE A 371 28.28 -6.51 -3.18
C ILE A 371 29.15 -7.58 -3.86
N SER A 372 28.56 -8.69 -4.29
CA SER A 372 29.32 -9.82 -4.83
C SER A 372 29.95 -9.53 -6.19
N HIS A 373 29.22 -8.87 -7.10
CA HIS A 373 29.70 -8.59 -8.46
C HIS A 373 30.48 -7.28 -8.58
N ASP A 374 30.08 -6.23 -7.84
CA ASP A 374 30.63 -4.89 -8.05
C ASP A 374 31.74 -4.52 -7.05
N LEU A 375 31.83 -5.20 -5.89
CA LEU A 375 32.90 -5.00 -4.91
C LEU A 375 33.89 -6.16 -4.83
N ILE A 376 33.42 -7.41 -4.88
CA ILE A 376 34.28 -8.59 -4.60
C ILE A 376 34.90 -9.18 -5.88
N LYS A 377 34.14 -9.31 -6.97
CA LYS A 377 34.60 -10.00 -8.20
C LYS A 377 35.36 -9.12 -9.21
N LYS A 378 35.50 -7.80 -8.99
CA LYS A 378 36.08 -6.87 -9.99
C LYS A 378 37.13 -5.91 -9.44
#